data_AF-A0A261WPE1-F1
#
_entry.id   AF-A0A261WPE1-F1
#
_cell.length_a   1.000
_cell.length_b   1.000
_cell.length_c   1.000
_cell.angle_alpha   90.00
_cell.angle_beta   90.00
_cell.angle_gamma   90.00
#
_symmetry.space_group_name_H-M   'P 1'
#
loop_
_entity.id
_entity.type
_entity.pdbx_description
1 polymer ?
#
loop_
_entity_poly.entity_id
_entity_poly.type
_entity_poly.pdbx_seq_one_letter_code
_entity_poly.pdbx_strand_id
1 'polypeptide(L)'
;MELEPVTGLKIHVCSLVAFDSPAGQPWMPVYIHSKLMIVDDVYTTHGSANINTRSMMVDSELNICHEHPEFSQPLRRRLWDLHTKGFGVQDEPSDAFETWQDVIDINKQLRPKNESPHAPLVEFHYSKKSMTDFD
;
A
#
# COMPACT_ATOMS: atom_id res chain seq x y z
N MET A 1 6.02 -14.38 8.86
CA MET A 1 4.91 -14.24 9.83
C MET A 1 3.68 -14.54 9.01
N GLU A 2 3.11 -15.72 9.15
CA GLU A 2 1.80 -15.99 8.56
C GLU A 2 0.79 -15.27 9.44
N LEU A 3 0.02 -14.36 8.85
CA LEU A 3 -1.07 -13.69 9.54
C LEU A 3 -2.15 -14.74 9.79
N GLU A 4 -2.51 -14.97 11.04
CA GLU A 4 -3.67 -15.82 11.34
C GLU A 4 -4.93 -15.15 10.75
N PRO A 5 -5.73 -15.87 9.95
CA PRO A 5 -6.92 -15.30 9.35
C PRO A 5 -7.93 -14.95 10.45
N VAL A 6 -8.34 -13.68 10.48
CA VAL A 6 -9.43 -13.21 11.33
C VAL A 6 -10.73 -13.34 10.53
N THR A 7 -11.69 -14.13 11.04
CA THR A 7 -12.97 -14.36 10.37
C THR A 7 -13.66 -13.03 10.02
N GLY A 8 -13.99 -12.84 8.74
CA GLY A 8 -14.64 -11.63 8.23
C GLY A 8 -13.70 -10.49 7.86
N LEU A 9 -12.40 -10.60 8.11
CA LEU A 9 -11.41 -9.58 7.76
C LEU A 9 -10.61 -10.02 6.53
N LYS A 10 -10.72 -9.26 5.44
CA LYS A 10 -9.88 -9.39 4.25
C LYS A 10 -8.82 -8.29 4.26
N ILE A 11 -7.57 -8.63 3.97
CA ILE A 11 -6.44 -7.69 4.07
C ILE A 11 -5.52 -7.88 2.87
N HIS A 12 -5.15 -6.77 2.23
CA HIS A 12 -3.98 -6.68 1.37
C HIS A 12 -2.88 -5.91 2.08
N VAL A 13 -1.68 -6.49 2.15
CA VAL A 13 -0.48 -5.78 2.59
C VAL A 13 0.43 -5.61 1.38
N CYS A 14 0.64 -4.36 0.97
CA CYS A 14 1.29 -4.04 -0.29
C CYS A 14 2.48 -3.11 -0.10
N SER A 15 3.34 -3.09 -1.11
CA SER A 15 4.34 -2.05 -1.33
C SER A 15 4.14 -1.45 -2.73
N LEU A 16 4.98 -0.48 -3.09
CA LEU A 16 4.97 0.16 -4.40
C LEU A 16 6.32 0.03 -5.09
N VAL A 17 6.28 -0.09 -6.41
CA VAL A 17 7.45 0.03 -7.30
C VAL A 17 7.22 1.11 -8.36
N ALA A 18 8.28 1.66 -8.91
CA ALA A 18 8.20 2.63 -9.99
C ALA A 18 7.64 1.95 -11.25
N PHE A 19 6.52 2.47 -11.78
CA PHE A 19 5.84 1.88 -12.94
C PHE A 19 6.74 1.81 -14.19
N ASP A 20 7.62 2.78 -14.34
CA ASP A 20 8.58 2.92 -15.44
C ASP A 20 9.84 2.07 -15.26
N SER A 21 9.88 1.16 -14.26
CA SER A 21 10.95 0.18 -14.13
C SER A 21 11.09 -0.63 -15.43
N PRO A 22 12.24 -0.54 -16.12
CA PRO A 22 12.39 -1.16 -17.44
C PRO A 22 12.51 -2.67 -17.33
N ALA A 23 12.03 -3.38 -18.35
CA ALA A 23 12.25 -4.82 -18.48
C ALA A 23 13.76 -5.14 -18.51
N GLY A 24 14.11 -6.31 -17.97
CA GLY A 24 15.50 -6.75 -17.81
C GLY A 24 16.23 -6.14 -16.60
N GLN A 25 15.62 -5.21 -15.86
CA GLN A 25 16.19 -4.63 -14.64
C GLN A 25 15.32 -4.93 -13.41
N PRO A 26 15.91 -4.99 -12.20
CA PRO A 26 15.13 -5.05 -10.98
C PRO A 26 14.18 -3.85 -10.86
N TRP A 27 12.96 -4.09 -10.40
CA TRP A 27 12.00 -3.01 -10.15
C TRP A 27 12.50 -2.09 -9.04
N MET A 28 12.40 -0.77 -9.27
CA MET A 28 12.80 0.23 -8.30
C MET A 28 11.72 0.37 -7.21
N PRO A 29 12.00 0.08 -5.93
CA PRO A 29 11.02 0.26 -4.87
C PRO A 29 10.72 1.74 -4.64
N VAL A 30 9.45 2.06 -4.38
CA VAL A 30 9.02 3.39 -3.97
C VAL A 30 9.01 3.45 -2.44
N TYR A 31 9.69 4.45 -1.88
CA TYR A 31 9.74 4.65 -0.44
C TYR A 31 8.43 5.29 0.07
N ILE A 32 7.61 4.50 0.77
CA ILE A 32 6.36 4.96 1.36
C ILE A 32 6.65 5.64 2.69
N HIS A 33 6.64 6.97 2.70
CA HIS A 33 6.86 7.77 3.91
C HIS A 33 5.57 8.34 4.52
N SER A 34 4.42 8.11 3.89
CA SER A 34 3.12 8.60 4.36
C SER A 34 2.71 7.98 5.69
N LYS A 35 2.10 8.78 6.56
CA LYS A 35 1.32 8.30 7.70
C LYS A 35 -0.09 8.83 7.54
N LEU A 36 -0.86 8.03 6.80
CA LEU A 36 -2.19 8.37 6.29
C LEU A 36 -3.10 7.17 6.54
N MET A 37 -4.32 7.45 6.97
CA MET A 37 -5.38 6.45 7.07
C MET A 37 -6.69 7.08 6.58
N ILE A 38 -7.44 6.33 5.78
CA ILE A 38 -8.77 6.66 5.30
C ILE A 38 -9.69 5.53 5.74
N VAL A 39 -10.85 5.85 6.31
CA VAL A 39 -11.87 4.89 6.76
C VAL A 39 -13.21 5.28 6.16
N ASP A 40 -13.86 4.32 5.49
CA ASP A 40 -15.20 4.41 4.92
C ASP A 40 -15.45 5.59 3.96
N ASP A 41 -14.39 6.13 3.35
CA ASP A 41 -14.47 7.38 2.56
C ASP A 41 -15.05 8.57 3.37
N VAL A 42 -14.99 8.52 4.71
CA VAL A 42 -15.51 9.55 5.63
C VAL A 42 -14.37 10.16 6.45
N TYR A 43 -13.67 9.33 7.22
CA TYR A 43 -12.63 9.77 8.13
C TYR A 43 -11.26 9.67 7.46
N THR A 44 -10.50 10.76 7.49
CA THR A 44 -9.11 10.76 7.07
C THR A 44 -8.24 11.36 8.17
N THR A 45 -7.12 10.71 8.49
CA THR A 45 -6.06 11.27 9.35
C THR A 45 -4.74 11.27 8.62
N HIS A 46 -4.03 12.38 8.69
CA HIS A 46 -2.73 12.58 8.06
C HIS A 46 -1.79 13.31 9.03
N GLY A 47 -0.56 12.83 9.15
CA GLY A 47 0.40 13.44 10.04
C GLY A 47 1.76 12.77 10.05
N SER A 48 2.43 12.85 11.20
CA SER A 48 3.78 12.31 11.38
C SER A 48 3.81 10.94 12.09
N ALA A 49 2.76 10.57 12.83
CA ALA A 49 2.75 9.37 13.65
C ALA A 49 2.72 8.07 12.82
N ASN A 50 3.77 7.26 12.93
CA ASN A 50 3.83 5.93 12.32
C ASN A 50 3.00 4.91 13.12
N ILE A 51 2.62 3.80 12.49
CA ILE A 51 2.01 2.64 13.19
C ILE A 51 3.14 1.83 13.85
N ASN A 52 3.69 2.34 14.96
CA ASN A 52 4.64 1.65 15.82
C ASN A 52 4.54 2.21 17.25
N THR A 53 5.10 1.50 18.23
CA THR A 53 5.02 1.91 19.65
C THR A 53 5.72 3.23 19.94
N ARG A 54 6.73 3.60 19.15
CA ARG A 54 7.48 4.84 19.34
C ARG A 54 6.62 6.07 19.04
N SER A 55 6.05 6.13 17.84
CA SER A 55 5.15 7.22 17.44
C SER A 55 3.83 7.21 18.22
N MET A 56 3.33 6.03 18.61
CA MET A 56 2.02 5.92 19.27
C MET A 56 2.08 6.14 20.80
N MET A 57 3.26 6.14 21.43
CA MET A 57 3.38 6.23 22.90
C MET A 57 4.52 7.12 23.41
N VAL A 58 5.55 7.40 22.61
CA VAL A 58 6.82 7.99 23.11
C VAL A 58 7.16 9.31 22.45
N ASP A 59 7.25 9.34 21.12
CA ASP A 59 7.70 10.51 20.38
C ASP A 59 6.57 11.56 20.31
N SER A 60 6.95 12.83 20.27
CA SER A 60 6.01 13.92 20.01
C SER A 60 5.58 13.88 18.54
N GLU A 61 4.33 13.52 18.29
CA GLU A 61 3.75 13.42 16.96
C GLU A 61 2.56 14.36 16.79
N LEU A 62 2.22 14.70 15.55
CA LEU A 62 1.04 15.49 15.22
C LEU A 62 0.31 14.90 14.01
N ASN A 63 -0.99 14.68 14.17
CA ASN A 63 -1.91 14.36 13.08
C ASN A 63 -3.07 15.35 13.05
N ILE A 64 -3.54 15.65 11.84
CA ILE A 64 -4.81 16.32 11.60
C ILE A 64 -5.78 15.27 11.10
N CYS A 65 -6.98 15.24 11.65
CA CYS A 65 -8.07 14.41 11.15
C CYS A 65 -9.29 15.24 10.78
N HIS A 66 -10.06 14.74 9.82
CA HIS A 66 -11.32 15.34 9.40
C HIS A 66 -12.32 14.27 8.95
N GLU A 67 -13.60 14.61 8.99
CA GLU A 67 -14.73 13.73 8.68
C GLU A 67 -15.56 14.33 7.52
N HIS A 68 -14.91 14.49 6.38
CA HIS A 68 -15.46 15.20 5.21
C HIS A 68 -15.36 14.29 3.99
N PRO A 69 -16.45 13.59 3.62
CA PRO A 69 -16.46 12.66 2.50
C PRO A 69 -16.07 13.32 1.16
N GLU A 70 -16.38 14.60 1.01
CA GLU A 70 -16.01 15.41 -0.15
C GLU A 70 -14.50 15.53 -0.37
N PHE A 71 -13.68 15.22 0.64
CA PHE A 71 -12.23 15.16 0.54
C PHE A 71 -11.70 13.72 0.64
N SER A 72 -12.26 12.90 1.54
CA SER A 72 -11.80 11.53 1.81
C SER A 72 -11.92 10.63 0.58
N GLN A 73 -13.08 10.61 -0.10
CA GLN A 73 -13.28 9.77 -1.27
C GLN A 73 -12.40 10.18 -2.47
N PRO A 74 -12.34 11.46 -2.87
CA PRO A 74 -11.44 11.87 -3.95
C PRO A 74 -9.97 11.59 -3.65
N LEU A 75 -9.54 11.73 -2.38
CA LEU A 75 -8.19 11.37 -1.96
C LEU A 75 -7.92 9.87 -2.15
N ARG A 76 -8.82 9.00 -1.67
CA ARG A 76 -8.71 7.54 -1.86
C ARG A 76 -8.62 7.20 -3.35
N ARG A 77 -9.57 7.67 -4.16
CA ARG A 77 -9.59 7.40 -5.62
C ARG A 77 -8.30 7.83 -6.29
N ARG A 78 -7.78 9.02 -5.98
CA ARG A 78 -6.51 9.51 -6.54
C ARG A 78 -5.32 8.63 -6.15
N LEU A 79 -5.23 8.22 -4.89
CA LEU A 79 -4.14 7.33 -4.45
C LEU A 79 -4.25 5.95 -5.09
N TRP A 80 -5.47 5.39 -5.13
CA TRP A 80 -5.73 4.09 -5.75
C TRP A 80 -5.44 4.11 -7.24
N ASP A 81 -5.79 5.19 -7.95
CA ASP A 81 -5.47 5.38 -9.37
C ASP A 81 -3.95 5.33 -9.61
N LEU A 82 -3.19 6.09 -8.81
CA LEU A 82 -1.73 6.10 -8.88
C LEU A 82 -1.12 4.73 -8.59
N HIS A 83 -1.63 4.01 -7.58
CA HIS A 83 -1.06 2.73 -7.16
C HIS A 83 -1.43 1.58 -8.10
N THR A 84 -2.63 1.61 -8.67
CA THR A 84 -3.18 0.51 -9.48
C THR A 84 -3.27 0.84 -10.96
N LYS A 85 -2.72 1.98 -11.41
CA LYS A 85 -2.79 2.43 -12.80
C LYS A 85 -4.24 2.50 -13.31
N GLY A 86 -5.14 3.00 -12.45
CA GLY A 86 -6.56 3.16 -12.72
C GLY A 86 -7.41 1.89 -12.68
N PHE A 87 -6.83 0.70 -12.50
CA PHE A 87 -7.61 -0.54 -12.50
C PHE A 87 -8.45 -0.71 -11.23
N GLY A 88 -7.89 -0.35 -10.07
CA GLY A 88 -8.47 -0.62 -8.75
C GLY A 88 -9.10 0.61 -8.06
N VAL A 89 -9.78 1.48 -8.82
CA VAL A 89 -10.37 2.75 -8.33
C VAL A 89 -11.84 2.66 -7.93
N GLN A 90 -12.44 1.48 -7.99
CA GLN A 90 -13.85 1.23 -7.71
C GLN A 90 -14.24 1.78 -6.33
N ASP A 91 -15.50 2.22 -6.22
CA ASP A 91 -16.05 2.69 -4.95
C ASP A 91 -16.54 1.56 -4.06
N GLU A 92 -16.97 0.47 -4.68
CA GLU A 92 -17.35 -0.74 -3.97
C GLU A 92 -16.08 -1.46 -3.48
N PRO A 93 -15.84 -1.56 -2.16
CA PRO A 93 -14.59 -2.10 -1.64
C PRO A 93 -14.35 -3.56 -2.00
N SER A 94 -15.41 -4.34 -2.20
CA SER A 94 -15.31 -5.75 -2.59
C SER A 94 -14.74 -5.89 -4.02
N ASP A 95 -15.27 -5.14 -4.98
CA ASP A 95 -14.77 -5.09 -6.36
C ASP A 95 -13.32 -4.57 -6.43
N ALA A 96 -13.00 -3.53 -5.65
CA ALA A 96 -11.65 -3.01 -5.56
C ALA A 96 -10.68 -4.05 -4.98
N PHE A 97 -11.08 -4.78 -3.93
CA PHE A 97 -10.27 -5.81 -3.31
C PHE A 97 -9.89 -6.94 -4.29
N GLU A 98 -10.86 -7.40 -5.08
CA GLU A 98 -10.64 -8.42 -6.12
C GLU A 98 -9.71 -7.88 -7.22
N THR A 99 -9.94 -6.65 -7.68
CA THR A 99 -9.08 -6.03 -8.70
C THR A 99 -7.65 -5.83 -8.21
N TRP A 100 -7.46 -5.46 -6.94
CA TRP A 100 -6.12 -5.33 -6.34
C TRP A 100 -5.42 -6.69 -6.27
N GLN A 101 -6.15 -7.76 -5.95
CA GLN A 101 -5.61 -9.12 -5.96
C GLN A 101 -5.12 -9.51 -7.35
N ASP A 102 -5.88 -9.21 -8.41
CA ASP A 102 -5.48 -9.47 -9.80
C ASP A 102 -4.19 -8.70 -10.17
N VAL A 103 -4.11 -7.41 -9.82
CA VAL A 103 -2.91 -6.59 -10.04
C VAL A 103 -1.70 -7.20 -9.34
N ILE A 104 -1.87 -7.61 -8.08
CA ILE A 104 -0.83 -8.26 -7.29
C ILE A 104 -0.36 -9.55 -7.96
N ASP A 105 -1.28 -10.41 -8.40
CA ASP A 105 -0.96 -11.71 -8.99
C ASP A 105 -0.30 -11.59 -10.35
N ILE A 106 -0.73 -10.64 -11.19
CA ILE A 106 -0.04 -10.31 -12.45
C ILE A 106 1.39 -9.86 -12.15
N ASN A 107 1.58 -8.93 -11.22
CA ASN A 107 2.91 -8.46 -10.88
C ASN A 107 3.82 -9.56 -10.30
N LYS A 108 3.27 -10.48 -9.48
CA LYS A 108 4.00 -11.66 -9.01
C LYS A 108 4.50 -12.54 -10.16
N GLN A 109 3.74 -12.65 -11.25
CA GLN A 109 4.12 -13.45 -12.43
C GLN A 109 5.15 -12.73 -13.32
N LEU A 110 5.08 -11.40 -13.43
CA LEU A 110 5.97 -10.58 -14.26
C LEU A 110 7.36 -10.41 -13.64
N ARG A 111 7.42 -10.27 -12.30
CA ARG A 111 8.66 -10.03 -11.57
C ARG A 111 9.77 -11.06 -11.84
N PRO A 112 9.55 -12.38 -11.73
CA PRO A 112 10.60 -13.38 -12.01
C PRO A 112 10.98 -13.47 -13.49
N LYS A 113 10.15 -12.94 -14.40
CA LYS A 113 10.42 -12.86 -15.84
C LYS A 113 11.24 -11.63 -16.22
N ASN A 114 11.54 -10.75 -15.26
CA ASN A 114 12.14 -9.43 -15.49
C ASN A 114 11.34 -8.58 -16.48
N GLU A 115 10.01 -8.70 -16.49
CA GLU A 115 9.15 -7.81 -17.27
C GLU A 115 8.85 -6.52 -16.48
N SER A 116 8.46 -5.45 -17.16
CA SER A 116 8.02 -4.22 -16.48
C SER A 116 6.75 -4.47 -15.64
N PRO A 117 6.56 -3.73 -14.53
CA PRO A 117 5.39 -3.92 -13.68
C PRO A 117 4.10 -3.56 -14.41
N HIS A 118 3.04 -4.32 -14.19
CA HIS A 118 1.71 -4.07 -14.73
C HIS A 118 1.10 -2.77 -14.16
N ALA A 119 1.30 -2.56 -12.86
CA ALA A 119 0.99 -1.35 -12.10
C ALA A 119 1.97 -1.20 -10.90
N PRO A 120 2.06 -0.03 -10.24
CA PRO A 120 2.94 0.16 -9.07
C PRO A 120 2.71 -0.79 -7.88
N LEU A 121 1.47 -1.20 -7.63
CA LEU A 121 1.08 -2.01 -6.47
C LEU A 121 1.67 -3.43 -6.54
N VAL A 122 2.41 -3.84 -5.52
CA VAL A 122 2.96 -5.21 -5.39
C VAL A 122 2.66 -5.79 -4.02
N GLU A 123 2.60 -7.12 -3.90
CA GLU A 123 2.54 -7.77 -2.58
C GLU A 123 3.75 -7.37 -1.72
N PHE A 124 3.49 -7.07 -0.46
CA PHE A 124 4.54 -6.86 0.51
C PHE A 124 5.24 -8.18 0.83
N HIS A 125 6.47 -8.34 0.36
CA HIS A 125 7.29 -9.49 0.71
C HIS A 125 8.13 -9.19 1.95
N TYR A 126 7.80 -9.86 3.05
CA TYR A 126 8.67 -9.91 4.23
C TYR A 126 9.67 -11.07 4.06
N SER A 127 10.84 -10.82 3.47
CA SER A 127 11.97 -11.74 3.65
C SER A 127 12.46 -11.58 5.09
N LYS A 128 12.65 -12.70 5.82
CA LYS A 128 13.35 -12.66 7.11
C LYS A 128 14.70 -11.99 6.88
N LYS A 129 14.91 -10.78 7.41
CA LYS A 129 16.26 -10.22 7.50
C LYS A 129 17.07 -11.16 8.40
N SER A 130 18.13 -11.76 7.86
CA SER A 130 19.34 -11.90 8.67
C SER A 130 19.85 -10.49 8.86
N MET A 131 19.65 -9.92 10.05
CA MET A 131 20.40 -8.72 10.42
C MET A 131 21.85 -9.16 10.59
N THR A 132 22.64 -9.07 9.53
CA THR A 132 24.05 -8.76 9.69
C THR A 132 24.11 -7.25 9.76
N ASP A 133 24.32 -6.73 10.97
CA ASP A 133 24.77 -5.36 11.15
C ASP A 133 25.99 -5.16 10.25
N PHE A 134 25.89 -4.18 9.36
CA PHE A 134 27.05 -3.62 8.68
C PHE A 134 27.50 -2.42 9.51
N ASP A 135 28.00 -2.71 10.71
CA ASP A 135 28.88 -1.83 11.48
C ASP A 135 30.27 -2.49 11.58
#